data_AF-A0A847UF58-F1
#
_entry.id   AF-A0A847UF58-F1
#
_cell.length_a   1.000
_cell.length_b   1.000
_cell.length_c   1.000
_cell.angle_alpha   90.00
_cell.angle_beta   90.00
_cell.angle_gamma   90.00
#
_symmetry.space_group_name_H-M   'P 1'
#
loop_
_entity.id
_entity.type
_entity.pdbx_description
1 polymer ?
#
loop_
_entity_poly.entity_id
_entity_poly.type
_entity_poly.pdbx_seq_one_letter_code
_entity_poly.pdbx_strand_id
1 'polypeptide(L)' 'MGDVQCPRCEEVFNTRYNPVRFRAGSFYDPERDEEYEQVCEDCHRELTDK' A
#
# COMPACT_ATOMS: atom_id res chain seq x y z
N MET A 1 8.64 15.59 -7.89
CA MET A 1 8.16 14.99 -6.62
C MET A 1 6.93 14.21 -7.01
N GLY A 2 7.09 12.89 -7.10
CA GLY A 2 6.18 12.01 -7.82
C GLY A 2 5.05 11.51 -6.95
N ASP A 3 3.88 11.41 -7.56
CA ASP A 3 2.75 10.67 -7.03
C ASP A 3 3.15 9.18 -6.93
N VAL A 4 2.76 8.53 -5.84
CA VAL A 4 2.98 7.09 -5.63
C VAL A 4 1.64 6.40 -5.63
N GLN A 5 1.48 5.40 -6.49
CA GLN A 5 0.25 4.62 -6.57
C GLN A 5 0.38 3.34 -5.73
N CYS A 6 -0.66 3.00 -4.98
CA CYS A 6 -0.72 1.74 -4.26
C CYS A 6 -1.03 0.59 -5.23
N PRO A 7 -0.25 -0.51 -5.25
CA PRO A 7 -0.51 -1.62 -6.17
C PRO A 7 -1.79 -2.41 -5.82
N ARG A 8 -2.27 -2.32 -4.57
CA ARG A 8 -3.48 -3.02 -4.12
C ARG A 8 -4.76 -2.21 -4.39
N CYS A 9 -4.88 -0.99 -3.89
CA CYS A 9 -6.10 -0.18 -4.07
C CYS A 9 -6.06 0.74 -5.30
N GLU A 10 -4.96 0.77 -6.04
CA GLU A 10 -4.73 1.64 -7.20
C GLU A 10 -4.85 3.15 -6.90
N GLU A 11 -4.98 3.53 -5.63
CA GLU A 11 -5.07 4.93 -5.21
C GLU A 11 -3.73 5.64 -5.38
N VAL A 12 -3.80 6.88 -5.84
CA VAL A 12 -2.65 7.74 -6.11
C VAL A 12 -2.45 8.70 -4.95
N PHE A 13 -1.30 8.62 -4.29
CA PHE A 13 -0.95 9.44 -3.14
C PHE A 13 0.11 10.47 -3.50
N ASN A 14 -0.17 11.73 -3.20
CA ASN A 14 0.76 12.82 -3.44
C ASN A 14 1.78 12.94 -2.31
N THR A 15 3.02 12.53 -2.57
CA THR A 15 4.14 12.50 -1.60
C THR A 15 4.53 13.87 -1.05
N ARG A 16 4.04 14.96 -1.65
CA ARG A 16 4.40 16.33 -1.30
C ARG A 16 3.53 16.93 -0.20
N TYR A 17 2.25 16.55 -0.17
CA TYR A 17 1.26 17.04 0.81
C TYR A 17 0.96 16.01 1.89
N ASN A 18 1.10 14.73 1.57
CA ASN A 18 1.04 13.63 2.51
C ASN A 18 2.39 12.91 2.47
N PRO A 19 3.27 13.05 3.48
CA PRO A 19 4.41 12.14 3.62
C PRO A 19 3.83 10.75 3.81
N VAL A 20 3.77 9.99 2.72
CA VAL A 20 2.79 8.92 2.58
C VAL A 20 3.08 7.80 3.57
N ARG A 21 2.01 7.32 4.19
CA ARG A 21 2.00 6.13 5.04
C ARG A 21 2.13 4.85 4.19
N PHE A 22 3.08 4.77 3.27
CA PHE A 22 3.39 3.52 2.57
C PHE A 22 4.22 2.64 3.51
N ARG A 23 3.78 1.39 3.69
CA ARG A 23 4.56 0.36 4.37
C ARG A 23 5.25 -0.46 3.30
N ALA A 24 6.57 -0.53 3.39
CA ALA A 24 7.39 -1.44 2.59
C ALA A 24 7.62 -2.73 3.41
N GLY A 25 7.53 -3.88 2.75
CA GLY A 25 7.57 -5.21 3.35
C GLY A 25 6.93 -6.24 2.42
N SER A 26 6.92 -7.52 2.81
CA SER A 26 6.17 -8.55 2.07
C SER A 26 4.74 -8.61 2.61
N PHE A 27 3.78 -8.09 1.84
CA PHE A 27 2.37 -8.15 2.17
C PHE A 27 1.67 -9.10 1.20
N TYR A 28 1.29 -10.27 1.70
CA TYR A 28 0.54 -11.26 0.92
C TYR A 28 -0.96 -11.03 1.06
N ASP A 29 -1.64 -10.83 -0.06
CA ASP A 29 -3.09 -10.68 -0.16
C ASP A 29 -3.73 -12.03 -0.54
N PRO A 30 -4.42 -12.70 0.39
CA PRO A 30 -5.03 -14.01 0.13
C PRO A 30 -6.31 -13.93 -0.72
N GLU A 31 -6.90 -12.75 -0.90
CA GLU A 31 -8.09 -12.58 -1.74
C GLU A 31 -7.72 -12.56 -3.23
N ARG A 32 -6.53 -12.05 -3.54
CA ARG A 32 -5.99 -11.92 -4.90
C ARG A 32 -4.87 -12.91 -5.21
N ASP A 33 -4.37 -13.63 -4.19
CA ASP A 33 -3.21 -14.52 -4.30
C ASP A 33 -1.95 -13.80 -4.81
N GLU A 34 -1.77 -12.54 -4.40
CA GLU A 34 -0.68 -11.67 -4.83
C GLU A 34 0.18 -11.23 -3.64
N GLU A 35 1.49 -11.06 -3.87
CA GLU A 35 2.39 -10.46 -2.90
C GLU A 35 2.78 -9.05 -3.36
N TYR A 36 2.65 -8.08 -2.45
CA TYR A 36 3.01 -6.69 -2.67
C TYR A 36 4.23 -6.32 -1.83
N GLU A 37 5.23 -5.70 -2.46
CA GLU A 37 6.45 -5.20 -1.79
C GLU A 37 6.21 -3.88 -1.03
N GLN A 38 5.17 -3.14 -1.43
CA GLN A 38 4.71 -1.96 -0.73
C GLN A 38 3.19 -1.82 -0.84
N VAL A 39 2.55 -1.35 0.21
CA VAL A 39 1.12 -1.03 0.22
C VAL A 39 0.88 0.25 1.03
N CYS A 40 -0.23 0.95 0.77
CA CYS A 40 -0.62 2.07 1.62
C CYS A 40 -1.00 1.57 3.03
N GLU A 41 -1.02 2.46 4.03
CA GLU A 41 -1.30 2.08 5.43
C GLU A 41 -2.69 1.47 5.61
N ASP A 42 -3.69 1.95 4.86
CA ASP A 42 -5.03 1.36 4.86
C ASP A 42 -4.98 -0.10 4.41
N CYS A 43 -4.37 -0.37 3.25
CA CYS A 43 -4.17 -1.75 2.75
C CYS A 43 -3.31 -2.59 3.70
N HIS A 44 -2.25 -2.02 4.28
CA HIS A 44 -1.44 -2.69 5.28
C HIS A 44 -2.28 -3.11 6.49
N ARG A 45 -3.16 -2.22 6.97
CA ARG A 45 -4.01 -2.50 8.12
C ARG A 45 -5.00 -3.60 7.80
N GLU A 46 -5.60 -3.60 6.61
CA GLU A 46 -6.49 -4.69 6.18
C GLU A 46 -5.78 -6.04 6.08
N LEU A 47 -4.51 -6.05 5.65
CA LEU A 47 -3.73 -7.29 5.50
C LEU A 47 -3.17 -7.81 6.83
N THR A 48 -2.85 -6.93 7.78
CA THR A 48 -2.17 -7.30 9.04
C THR A 48 -3.13 -7.42 10.23
N ASP A 49 -4.30 -6.77 10.22
CA ASP A 49 -5.31 -6.84 11.29
C ASP A 49 -6.18 -8.10 11.13
N LYS A 50 -5.58 -9.27 11.35
CA LYS A 50 -6.25 -10.59 11.31
C LYS A 50 -6.06 -11.38 12.59
#